data_AF-A0A356QVH6-F1
#
_entry.id   AF-A0A356QVH6-F1
#
_cell.length_a   1.000
_cell.length_b   1.000
_cell.length_c   1.000
_cell.angle_alpha   90.00
_cell.angle_beta   90.00
_cell.angle_gamma   90.00
#
_symmetry.space_group_name_H-M   'P 1'
#
loop_
_entity.id
_entity.type
_entity.pdbx_description
1 polymer ?
#
loop_
_entity_poly.entity_id
_entity_poly.type
_entity_poly.pdbx_seq_one_letter_code
_entity_poly.pdbx_strand_id
1 'polypeptide(L)'
;PQPLAQLLVRVPTDKAREALHEHEQQVLEELNVKALEFIAADAELVSYRIKPHLPRLGKRYGKQIPAIRQALAEADGATIAAACASGEGITLTVGEGSITFEAEDLLVETESAEGYACAESGGQLVALDTTLDDALLREGIAREIVRTAQDGRKQAGLEVSDRIRLHVDGSSLVSEALNEHREWIMNETLTAEWSSTAFDTGFSLKRELDDHHWQIALEKTARD
;
A
#
# COMPACT_ATOMS: atom_id res chain seq x y z
N PRO A 1 7.90 6.62 -1.39
CA PRO A 1 6.94 5.51 -1.53
C PRO A 1 6.40 5.48 -2.97
N GLN A 2 6.06 4.31 -3.50
CA GLN A 2 5.37 4.20 -4.79
C GLN A 2 4.04 4.96 -4.69
N PRO A 3 3.77 5.95 -5.57
CA PRO A 3 2.49 6.62 -5.58
C PRO A 3 1.39 5.68 -6.05
N LEU A 4 0.21 5.80 -5.45
CA LEU A 4 -0.96 5.00 -5.79
C LEU A 4 -2.12 5.89 -6.22
N ALA A 5 -3.01 5.34 -7.04
CA ALA A 5 -4.13 6.08 -7.60
C ALA A 5 -5.09 6.54 -6.50
N GLN A 6 -5.52 5.61 -5.64
CA GLN A 6 -6.66 5.87 -4.78
C GLN A 6 -6.60 5.17 -3.43
N LEU A 7 -7.14 5.85 -2.44
CA LEU A 7 -7.44 5.36 -1.10
C LEU A 7 -8.96 5.33 -0.94
N LEU A 8 -9.52 4.14 -0.77
CA LEU A 8 -10.92 3.91 -0.51
C LEU A 8 -11.13 3.74 0.99
N VAL A 9 -12.08 4.48 1.57
CA VAL A 9 -12.30 4.50 3.02
C VAL A 9 -13.77 4.34 3.37
N ARG A 10 -14.05 3.42 4.29
CA ARG A 10 -15.31 3.33 5.03
C ARG A 10 -15.04 3.67 6.48
N VAL A 11 -15.85 4.57 7.04
CA VAL A 11 -15.81 4.94 8.46
C VAL A 11 -17.18 4.73 9.10
N PRO A 12 -17.24 4.41 10.41
CA PRO A 12 -18.49 4.00 11.05
C PRO A 12 -19.43 5.16 11.40
N THR A 13 -18.98 6.42 11.31
CA THR A 13 -19.78 7.59 11.73
C THR A 13 -19.53 8.80 10.84
N ASP A 14 -20.53 9.67 10.72
CA ASP A 14 -20.41 10.95 10.00
C ASP A 14 -19.33 11.85 10.61
N LYS A 15 -19.19 11.83 11.94
CA LYS A 15 -18.14 12.58 12.64
C LYS A 15 -16.73 12.12 12.23
N ALA A 16 -16.52 10.80 12.08
CA ALA A 16 -15.24 10.28 11.61
C ALA A 16 -14.99 10.63 10.13
N ARG A 17 -16.06 10.67 9.32
CA ARG A 17 -16.01 11.11 7.93
C ARG A 17 -15.57 12.56 7.82
N GLU A 18 -16.18 13.44 8.61
CA GLU A 18 -15.87 14.86 8.65
C GLU A 18 -14.42 15.11 9.10
N ALA A 19 -13.97 14.45 10.16
CA ALA A 19 -12.59 14.54 10.63
C ALA A 19 -11.57 14.07 9.57
N LEU A 20 -11.86 13.00 8.83
CA LEU A 20 -10.98 12.55 7.76
C LEU A 20 -10.94 13.54 6.60
N HIS A 21 -12.09 14.15 6.28
CA HIS A 21 -12.17 15.16 5.22
C HIS A 21 -11.38 16.44 5.57
N GLU A 22 -11.42 16.88 6.84
CA GLU A 22 -10.62 18.01 7.34
C GLU A 22 -9.09 17.77 7.20
N HIS A 23 -8.67 16.50 7.18
CA HIS A 23 -7.25 16.10 7.10
C HIS A 23 -6.89 15.41 5.78
N GLU A 24 -7.77 15.44 4.78
CA GLU A 24 -7.63 14.66 3.55
C GLU A 24 -6.30 14.92 2.84
N GLN A 25 -5.92 16.20 2.66
CA GLN A 25 -4.68 16.56 1.98
C GLN A 25 -3.45 15.98 2.70
N GLN A 26 -3.40 16.06 4.03
CA GLN A 26 -2.29 15.50 4.80
C GLN A 26 -2.22 13.98 4.63
N VAL A 27 -3.36 13.30 4.61
CA VAL A 27 -3.41 11.84 4.38
C VAL A 27 -2.90 11.49 2.99
N LEU A 28 -3.34 12.21 1.96
CA LEU A 28 -2.90 12.00 0.57
C LEU A 28 -1.38 12.21 0.42
N GLU A 29 -0.83 13.24 1.05
CA GLU A 29 0.59 13.56 1.01
C GLU A 29 1.44 12.48 1.73
N GLU A 30 1.06 12.11 2.96
CA GLU A 30 1.80 11.12 3.75
C GLU A 30 1.78 9.73 3.10
N LEU A 31 0.63 9.32 2.55
CA LEU A 31 0.48 8.02 1.90
C LEU A 31 0.93 8.03 0.43
N ASN A 32 1.21 9.19 -0.16
CA ASN A 32 1.46 9.38 -1.59
C ASN A 32 0.35 8.81 -2.48
N VAL A 33 -0.89 9.15 -2.17
CA VAL A 33 -2.08 8.73 -2.93
C VAL A 33 -2.68 9.93 -3.66
N LYS A 34 -3.24 9.72 -4.86
CA LYS A 34 -3.80 10.83 -5.66
C LYS A 34 -5.18 11.27 -5.21
N ALA A 35 -6.01 10.34 -4.75
CA ALA A 35 -7.38 10.65 -4.35
C ALA A 35 -7.83 9.80 -3.16
N LEU A 36 -8.72 10.38 -2.35
CA LEU A 36 -9.44 9.69 -1.29
C LEU A 36 -10.91 9.60 -1.69
N GLU A 37 -11.48 8.41 -1.63
CA GLU A 37 -12.90 8.21 -1.88
C GLU A 37 -13.57 7.46 -0.72
N PHE A 38 -14.74 7.93 -0.33
CA PHE A 38 -15.55 7.24 0.65
C PHE A 38 -16.47 6.24 -0.01
N ILE A 39 -16.39 4.98 0.43
CA ILE A 39 -17.18 3.89 -0.12
C ILE A 39 -18.43 3.61 0.71
N ALA A 40 -19.43 3.02 0.06
CA ALA A 40 -20.63 2.55 0.71
C ALA A 40 -20.35 1.34 1.62
N ALA A 41 -21.28 1.06 2.55
CA ALA A 41 -21.12 -0.02 3.52
C ALA A 41 -21.02 -1.41 2.87
N ASP A 42 -21.69 -1.58 1.72
CA ASP A 42 -21.80 -2.80 0.92
C ASP A 42 -20.71 -2.95 -0.15
N ALA A 43 -19.71 -2.06 -0.19
CA ALA A 43 -18.58 -2.20 -1.10
C ALA A 43 -17.77 -3.48 -0.77
N GLU A 44 -17.74 -4.43 -1.72
CA GLU A 44 -17.05 -5.72 -1.60
C GLU A 44 -15.53 -5.61 -1.82
N LEU A 45 -14.85 -4.77 -1.03
CA LEU A 45 -13.37 -4.67 -1.05
C LEU A 45 -12.68 -5.72 -0.17
N VAL A 46 -13.45 -6.37 0.69
CA VAL A 46 -12.99 -7.39 1.62
C VAL A 46 -13.95 -8.55 1.59
N SER A 47 -13.40 -9.75 1.50
CA SER A 47 -14.12 -10.99 1.72
C SER A 47 -13.57 -11.69 2.96
N TYR A 48 -14.44 -12.43 3.65
CA TYR A 48 -14.06 -13.19 4.84
C TYR A 48 -14.17 -14.67 4.55
N ARG A 49 -13.04 -15.37 4.63
CA ARG A 49 -12.99 -16.81 4.59
C ARG A 49 -13.02 -17.36 6.00
N ILE A 50 -14.09 -18.07 6.34
CA ILE A 50 -14.24 -18.66 7.67
C ILE A 50 -13.79 -20.12 7.65
N LYS A 51 -12.84 -20.46 8.52
CA LYS A 51 -12.34 -21.83 8.68
C LYS A 51 -12.67 -22.36 10.08
N PRO A 52 -12.98 -23.67 10.22
CA PRO A 52 -13.16 -24.25 11.54
C PRO A 52 -11.81 -24.35 12.28
N HIS A 53 -11.79 -23.99 13.56
CA HIS A 53 -10.64 -24.19 14.44
C HIS A 53 -10.51 -25.69 14.79
N LEU A 54 -9.85 -26.46 13.92
CA LEU A 54 -9.80 -27.94 13.99
C LEU A 54 -9.38 -28.51 15.35
N PRO A 55 -8.38 -27.97 16.09
CA PRO A 55 -8.04 -28.49 17.42
C PRO A 55 -9.19 -28.42 18.44
N ARG A 56 -10.11 -27.46 18.31
CA ARG A 56 -11.28 -27.28 19.19
C ARG A 56 -12.47 -28.09 18.69
N LEU A 57 -12.81 -27.91 17.42
CA LEU A 57 -13.99 -28.54 16.82
C LEU A 57 -13.80 -30.03 16.55
N GLY A 58 -12.57 -30.49 16.26
CA GLY A 58 -12.30 -31.90 15.95
C GLY A 58 -12.65 -32.87 17.08
N LYS A 59 -12.47 -32.46 18.34
CA LYS A 59 -12.81 -33.28 19.52
C LYS A 59 -14.32 -33.46 19.71
N ARG A 60 -15.10 -32.43 19.39
CA ARG A 60 -16.56 -32.40 19.58
C ARG A 60 -17.33 -32.88 18.35
N TYR A 61 -16.85 -32.53 17.16
CA TYR A 61 -17.59 -32.64 15.90
C TYR A 61 -16.79 -33.33 14.78
N GLY A 62 -15.79 -34.15 15.11
CA GLY A 62 -14.86 -34.74 14.12
C GLY A 62 -15.53 -35.35 12.87
N LYS A 63 -16.64 -36.08 13.02
CA LYS A 63 -17.39 -36.67 11.89
C LYS A 63 -18.15 -35.65 11.04
N GLN A 64 -18.50 -34.50 11.62
CA GLN A 64 -19.27 -33.43 10.98
C GLN A 64 -18.37 -32.35 10.36
N ILE A 65 -17.04 -32.42 10.52
CA ILE A 65 -16.10 -31.43 9.97
C ILE A 65 -16.31 -31.13 8.49
N PRO A 66 -16.55 -32.11 7.59
CA PRO A 66 -16.85 -31.81 6.19
C PRO A 66 -18.12 -30.96 6.02
N ALA A 67 -19.19 -31.29 6.74
CA ALA A 67 -20.45 -30.52 6.71
C ALA A 67 -20.29 -29.13 7.32
N ILE A 68 -19.50 -28.99 8.39
CA ILE A 68 -19.18 -27.69 9.00
C ILE A 68 -18.43 -26.81 7.99
N ARG A 69 -17.42 -27.35 7.29
CA ARG A 69 -16.69 -26.61 6.26
C ARG A 69 -17.60 -26.12 5.15
N GLN A 70 -18.54 -26.95 4.72
CA GLN A 70 -19.51 -26.57 3.70
C GLN A 70 -20.44 -25.44 4.20
N ALA A 71 -21.02 -25.60 5.40
CA ALA A 71 -21.88 -24.58 5.99
C ALA A 71 -21.16 -23.23 6.17
N LEU A 72 -19.89 -23.24 6.59
CA LEU A 72 -19.08 -22.03 6.73
C LEU A 72 -18.76 -21.36 5.38
N ALA A 73 -18.66 -22.14 4.30
CA ALA A 73 -18.41 -21.61 2.96
C ALA A 73 -19.67 -21.03 2.29
N GLU A 74 -20.85 -21.52 2.66
CA GLU A 74 -22.15 -21.06 2.13
C GLU A 74 -22.76 -19.92 2.96
N ALA A 75 -22.31 -19.73 4.20
CA ALA A 75 -22.78 -18.68 5.08
C ALA A 75 -22.22 -17.30 4.72
N ASP A 76 -22.88 -16.25 5.24
CA ASP A 76 -22.37 -14.88 5.15
C ASP A 76 -21.14 -14.71 6.05
N GLY A 77 -19.97 -14.71 5.42
CA GLY A 77 -18.68 -14.53 6.10
C GLY A 77 -18.56 -13.20 6.83
N ALA A 78 -19.17 -12.11 6.34
CA ALA A 78 -19.11 -10.80 7.00
C ALA A 78 -19.90 -10.82 8.32
N THR A 79 -21.08 -11.42 8.32
CA THR A 79 -21.87 -11.62 9.54
C THR A 79 -21.11 -12.48 10.56
N ILE A 80 -20.48 -13.57 10.13
CA ILE A 80 -19.68 -14.43 11.01
C ILE A 80 -18.46 -13.68 11.56
N ALA A 81 -17.74 -12.94 10.72
CA ALA A 81 -16.59 -12.14 11.12
C ALA A 81 -16.97 -11.09 12.17
N ALA A 82 -18.10 -10.40 11.98
CA ALA A 82 -18.61 -9.42 12.94
C ALA A 82 -18.94 -10.06 14.31
N ALA A 83 -19.60 -11.21 14.32
CA ALA A 83 -19.91 -11.94 15.56
C ALA A 83 -18.63 -12.42 16.27
N CYS A 84 -17.66 -12.97 15.53
CA CYS A 84 -16.38 -13.36 16.09
C CYS A 84 -15.62 -12.15 16.69
N ALA A 85 -15.66 -10.99 16.03
CA ALA A 85 -15.01 -9.77 16.50
C ALA A 85 -15.66 -9.17 17.76
N SER A 86 -16.98 -9.33 17.93
CA SER A 86 -17.70 -8.94 19.16
C SER A 86 -17.62 -9.99 20.28
N GLY A 87 -17.02 -11.16 20.02
CA GLY A 87 -16.98 -12.28 20.96
C GLY A 87 -18.33 -13.00 21.10
N GLU A 88 -19.26 -12.75 20.18
CA GLU A 88 -20.57 -13.39 20.14
C GLU A 88 -20.52 -14.75 19.46
N GLY A 89 -21.37 -15.67 19.92
CA GLY A 89 -21.54 -16.97 19.27
C GLY A 89 -22.48 -16.88 18.06
N ILE A 90 -22.26 -17.72 17.06
CA ILE A 90 -23.09 -17.80 15.86
C ILE A 90 -23.67 -19.19 15.67
N THR A 91 -24.95 -19.29 15.31
CA THR A 91 -25.60 -20.56 15.03
C THR A 91 -25.77 -20.73 13.53
N LEU A 92 -25.23 -21.82 12.98
CA LEU A 92 -25.35 -22.16 11.56
C LEU A 92 -26.02 -23.51 11.39
N THR A 93 -26.76 -23.65 10.29
CA THR A 93 -27.29 -24.94 9.85
C THR A 93 -26.15 -25.78 9.28
N VAL A 94 -26.00 -27.00 9.79
CA VAL A 94 -24.96 -27.96 9.39
C VAL A 94 -25.63 -29.30 9.11
N GLY A 95 -25.76 -29.65 7.84
CA GLY A 95 -26.54 -30.82 7.42
C GLY A 95 -28.01 -30.68 7.80
N GLU A 96 -28.56 -31.66 8.54
CA GLU A 96 -29.95 -31.64 9.02
C GLU A 96 -30.13 -30.94 10.37
N GLY A 97 -29.04 -30.49 11.01
CA GLY A 97 -29.05 -29.89 12.35
C GLY A 97 -28.53 -28.45 12.38
N SER A 98 -28.46 -27.87 13.58
CA SER A 98 -27.85 -26.57 13.84
C SER A 98 -26.70 -26.71 14.85
N ILE A 99 -25.60 -26.00 14.61
CA ILE A 99 -24.47 -25.94 15.54
C ILE A 99 -24.25 -24.47 15.93
N THR A 100 -24.15 -24.22 17.23
CA THR A 100 -23.69 -22.93 17.76
C THR A 100 -22.18 -22.97 17.95
N PHE A 101 -21.49 -22.06 17.28
CA PHE A 101 -20.05 -21.86 17.37
C PHE A 101 -19.76 -20.69 18.31
N GLU A 102 -18.79 -20.87 19.20
CA GLU A 102 -18.17 -19.75 19.92
C GLU A 102 -17.19 -19.02 19.00
N ALA A 103 -16.86 -17.76 19.30
CA ALA A 103 -15.96 -16.96 18.47
C ALA A 103 -14.62 -17.67 18.21
N GLU A 104 -14.07 -18.34 19.21
CA GLU A 104 -12.78 -19.04 19.12
C GLU A 104 -12.86 -20.42 18.46
N ASP A 105 -14.07 -20.92 18.17
CA ASP A 105 -14.24 -22.14 17.40
C ASP A 105 -14.00 -21.90 15.89
N LEU A 106 -13.92 -20.64 15.48
CA LEU A 106 -13.76 -20.22 14.09
C LEU A 106 -12.48 -19.41 13.92
N LEU A 107 -11.87 -19.57 12.75
CA LEU A 107 -10.74 -18.78 12.28
C LEU A 107 -11.26 -17.90 11.15
N VAL A 108 -11.19 -16.59 11.34
CA VAL A 108 -11.57 -15.59 10.34
C VAL A 108 -10.31 -15.19 9.58
N GLU A 109 -10.28 -15.49 8.28
CA GLU A 109 -9.25 -14.98 7.37
C GLU A 109 -9.85 -13.88 6.51
N THR A 110 -9.19 -12.72 6.47
CA THR A 110 -9.57 -11.58 5.65
C THR A 110 -8.81 -11.64 4.34
N GLU A 111 -9.52 -11.65 3.21
CA GLU A 111 -8.94 -11.59 1.87
C GLU A 111 -9.33 -10.25 1.23
N SER A 112 -8.33 -9.47 0.80
CA SER A 112 -8.56 -8.23 0.04
C SER A 112 -9.02 -8.58 -1.37
N ALA A 113 -9.89 -7.74 -1.95
CA ALA A 113 -10.24 -7.84 -3.35
C ALA A 113 -8.99 -7.73 -4.25
N GLU A 114 -9.02 -8.36 -5.42
CA GLU A 114 -7.93 -8.26 -6.39
C GLU A 114 -7.66 -6.79 -6.75
N GLY A 115 -6.37 -6.43 -6.81
CA GLY A 115 -5.97 -5.03 -7.04
C GLY A 115 -6.03 -4.14 -5.80
N TYR A 116 -6.49 -4.64 -4.65
CA TYR A 116 -6.55 -3.86 -3.41
C TYR A 116 -5.71 -4.45 -2.27
N ALA A 117 -5.11 -3.55 -1.49
CA ALA A 117 -4.56 -3.87 -0.18
C ALA A 117 -5.46 -3.28 0.91
N CYS A 118 -6.19 -4.15 1.62
CA CYS A 118 -7.20 -3.74 2.59
C CYS A 118 -6.74 -3.94 4.03
N ALA A 119 -7.16 -3.03 4.91
CA ALA A 119 -7.02 -3.13 6.35
C ALA A 119 -8.34 -2.72 7.02
N GLU A 120 -8.78 -3.51 8.01
CA GLU A 120 -9.98 -3.23 8.77
C GLU A 120 -9.69 -3.17 10.26
N SER A 121 -10.22 -2.15 10.94
CA SER A 121 -10.12 -2.01 12.40
C SER A 121 -11.22 -1.12 12.95
N GLY A 122 -11.86 -1.54 14.05
CA GLY A 122 -12.83 -0.70 14.77
C GLY A 122 -14.01 -0.22 13.92
N GLY A 123 -14.48 -1.03 12.96
CA GLY A 123 -15.54 -0.68 12.01
C GLY A 123 -15.11 0.27 10.89
N GLN A 124 -13.82 0.57 10.77
CA GLN A 124 -13.23 1.30 9.66
C GLN A 124 -12.59 0.31 8.70
N LEU A 125 -12.82 0.51 7.41
CA LEU A 125 -12.15 -0.23 6.34
C LEU A 125 -11.39 0.76 5.49
N VAL A 126 -10.12 0.45 5.23
CA VAL A 126 -9.24 1.22 4.36
C VAL A 126 -8.73 0.27 3.28
N ALA A 127 -8.78 0.70 2.02
CA ALA A 127 -8.28 -0.07 0.89
C ALA A 127 -7.44 0.83 -0.02
N LEU A 128 -6.20 0.43 -0.27
CA LEU A 128 -5.33 1.07 -1.26
C LEU A 128 -5.50 0.36 -2.59
N ASP A 129 -5.77 1.11 -3.66
CA ASP A 129 -5.67 0.60 -5.03
C ASP A 129 -4.19 0.40 -5.37
N THR A 130 -3.82 -0.85 -5.59
CA THR A 130 -2.46 -1.29 -5.91
C THR A 130 -2.20 -1.41 -7.41
N THR A 131 -3.21 -1.10 -8.23
CA THR A 131 -3.07 -1.03 -9.68
C THR A 131 -2.19 0.15 -10.06
N LEU A 132 -1.12 -0.12 -10.80
CA LEU A 132 -0.22 0.90 -11.29
C LEU A 132 -0.46 1.14 -12.78
N ASP A 133 -0.74 2.39 -13.13
CA ASP A 133 -0.66 2.83 -14.51
C ASP A 133 0.78 3.30 -14.84
N ASP A 134 1.05 3.54 -16.13
CA ASP A 134 2.37 3.94 -16.59
C ASP A 134 2.83 5.28 -15.99
N ALA A 135 1.90 6.18 -15.67
CA ALA A 135 2.23 7.47 -15.08
C ALA A 135 2.68 7.32 -13.61
N LEU A 136 1.98 6.50 -12.83
CA LEU A 136 2.35 6.16 -11.46
C LEU A 136 3.68 5.42 -11.41
N LEU A 137 3.95 4.52 -12.35
CA LEU A 137 5.24 3.85 -12.46
C LEU A 137 6.38 4.86 -12.69
N ARG A 138 6.23 5.79 -13.65
CA ARG A 138 7.24 6.82 -13.93
C ARG A 138 7.44 7.77 -12.76
N GLU A 139 6.36 8.18 -12.08
CA GLU A 139 6.48 9.00 -10.87
C GLU A 139 7.19 8.24 -9.74
N GLY A 140 6.90 6.95 -9.59
CA GLY A 140 7.60 6.06 -8.66
C GLY A 140 9.10 6.04 -8.91
N ILE A 141 9.52 5.84 -10.16
CA ILE A 141 10.93 5.90 -10.57
C ILE A 141 11.54 7.29 -10.29
N ALA A 142 10.82 8.38 -10.58
CA ALA A 142 11.30 9.72 -10.28
C ALA A 142 11.58 9.91 -8.78
N ARG A 143 10.68 9.42 -7.91
CA ARG A 143 10.86 9.46 -6.45
C ARG A 143 12.05 8.63 -5.99
N GLU A 144 12.29 7.49 -6.63
CA GLU A 144 13.45 6.65 -6.36
C GLU A 144 14.77 7.31 -6.78
N ILE A 145 14.77 8.05 -7.88
CA ILE A 145 15.91 8.87 -8.31
C ILE A 145 16.18 9.99 -7.30
N VAL A 146 15.14 10.69 -6.82
CA VAL A 146 15.28 11.70 -5.75
C VAL A 146 15.89 11.08 -4.49
N ARG A 147 15.37 9.94 -4.04
CA ARG A 147 15.90 9.21 -2.88
C ARG A 147 17.38 8.85 -3.08
N THR A 148 17.72 8.34 -4.27
CA THR A 148 19.10 7.97 -4.61
C THR A 148 20.03 9.19 -4.63
N ALA A 149 19.58 10.32 -5.16
CA ALA A 149 20.33 11.56 -5.19
C ALA A 149 20.54 12.12 -3.78
N GLN A 150 19.52 12.09 -2.92
CA GLN A 150 19.64 12.51 -1.52
C GLN A 150 20.59 11.61 -0.71
N ASP A 151 20.51 10.30 -0.90
CA ASP A 151 21.48 9.35 -0.34
C ASP A 151 22.90 9.66 -0.83
N GLY A 152 23.05 9.95 -2.12
CA GLY A 152 24.33 10.32 -2.72
C GLY A 152 24.90 11.62 -2.15
N ARG A 153 24.07 12.65 -1.96
CA ARG A 153 24.46 13.92 -1.32
C ARG A 153 24.99 13.68 0.10
N LYS A 154 24.28 12.87 0.89
CA LYS A 154 24.69 12.49 2.25
C LYS A 154 26.02 11.73 2.26
N GLN A 155 26.18 10.75 1.37
CA GLN A 155 27.41 9.95 1.30
C GLN A 155 28.61 10.75 0.78
N ALA A 156 28.38 11.72 -0.09
CA ALA A 156 29.39 12.66 -0.56
C ALA A 156 29.76 13.72 0.50
N GLY A 157 29.11 13.73 1.67
CA GLY A 157 29.39 14.68 2.75
C GLY A 157 28.94 16.11 2.42
N LEU A 158 27.92 16.28 1.57
CA LEU A 158 27.39 17.58 1.22
C LEU A 158 26.52 18.15 2.34
N GLU A 159 26.57 19.47 2.51
CA GLU A 159 25.69 20.17 3.43
C GLU A 159 24.26 20.22 2.88
N VAL A 160 23.28 20.38 3.77
CA VAL A 160 21.85 20.42 3.41
C VAL A 160 21.55 21.50 2.36
N SER A 161 22.27 22.63 2.39
CA SER A 161 22.08 23.76 1.48
C SER A 161 22.94 23.72 0.21
N ASP A 162 23.82 22.72 0.07
CA ASP A 162 24.72 22.65 -1.07
C ASP A 162 23.94 22.35 -2.36
N ARG A 163 24.24 23.10 -3.43
CA ARG A 163 23.70 22.85 -4.76
C ARG A 163 24.61 21.90 -5.53
N ILE A 164 24.00 21.09 -6.39
CA ILE A 164 24.72 20.05 -7.14
C ILE A 164 24.54 20.18 -8.64
N ARG A 165 25.51 19.65 -9.37
CA ARG A 165 25.36 19.19 -10.74
C ARG A 165 24.98 17.71 -10.67
N LEU A 166 23.93 17.31 -11.39
CA LEU A 166 23.41 15.94 -11.37
C LEU A 166 23.35 15.37 -12.79
N HIS A 167 23.83 14.14 -12.94
CA HIS A 167 23.58 13.28 -14.10
C HIS A 167 22.79 12.05 -13.62
N VAL A 168 21.82 11.62 -14.42
CA VAL A 168 21.08 10.38 -14.20
C VAL A 168 20.94 9.66 -15.54
N ASP A 169 21.24 8.37 -15.53
CA ASP A 169 21.07 7.46 -16.67
C ASP A 169 20.54 6.11 -16.20
N GLY A 170 19.90 5.34 -17.08
CA GLY A 170 19.34 4.04 -16.72
C GLY A 170 18.44 3.42 -17.78
N SER A 171 17.55 2.54 -17.32
CA SER A 171 16.57 1.85 -18.18
C SER A 171 15.62 2.79 -18.94
N SER A 172 14.82 2.25 -19.87
CA SER A 172 13.84 3.03 -20.65
C SER A 172 12.84 3.79 -19.76
N LEU A 173 12.30 3.13 -18.73
CA LEU A 173 11.37 3.74 -17.79
C LEU A 173 12.00 4.91 -17.01
N VAL A 174 13.30 4.82 -16.69
CA VAL A 174 14.07 5.92 -16.10
C VAL A 174 14.15 7.09 -17.06
N SER A 175 14.45 6.83 -18.34
CA SER A 175 14.50 7.88 -19.35
C SER A 175 13.15 8.59 -19.52
N GLU A 176 12.04 7.85 -19.50
CA GLU A 176 10.69 8.41 -19.56
C GLU A 176 10.35 9.24 -18.31
N ALA A 177 10.64 8.72 -17.12
CA ALA A 177 10.45 9.45 -15.86
C ALA A 177 11.28 10.75 -15.82
N LEU A 178 12.50 10.73 -16.36
CA LEU A 178 13.37 11.90 -16.50
C LEU A 178 12.90 12.89 -17.57
N ASN A 179 12.00 12.51 -18.47
CA ASN A 179 11.38 13.45 -19.39
C ASN A 179 10.20 14.18 -18.73
N GLU A 180 9.44 13.49 -17.88
CA GLU A 180 8.25 14.04 -17.24
C GLU A 180 8.55 14.79 -15.93
N HIS A 181 9.51 14.32 -15.13
CA HIS A 181 9.69 14.76 -13.74
C HIS A 181 11.02 15.45 -13.46
N ARG A 182 11.84 15.77 -14.47
CA ARG A 182 13.18 16.34 -14.27
C ARG A 182 13.19 17.60 -13.41
N GLU A 183 12.30 18.55 -13.69
CA GLU A 183 12.25 19.81 -12.93
C GLU A 183 11.93 19.56 -11.46
N TRP A 184 10.99 18.65 -11.20
CA TRP A 184 10.66 18.23 -9.84
C TRP A 184 11.86 17.55 -9.15
N ILE A 185 12.51 16.59 -9.82
CA ILE A 185 13.73 15.94 -9.30
C ILE A 185 14.81 16.98 -8.97
N MET A 186 15.01 17.97 -9.85
CA MET A 186 16.01 19.02 -9.63
C MET A 186 15.69 19.86 -8.39
N ASN A 187 14.43 20.24 -8.22
CA ASN A 187 13.98 21.01 -7.05
C ASN A 187 14.16 20.22 -5.75
N GLU A 188 13.72 18.96 -5.72
CA GLU A 188 13.83 18.10 -4.55
C GLU A 188 15.27 17.78 -4.15
N THR A 189 16.23 17.90 -5.08
CA THR A 189 17.64 17.51 -4.87
C THR A 189 18.61 18.69 -4.80
N LEU A 190 18.09 19.92 -4.84
CA LEU A 190 18.87 21.16 -4.99
C LEU A 190 19.85 21.11 -6.17
N THR A 191 19.44 20.50 -7.27
CA THR A 191 20.22 20.45 -8.50
C THR A 191 20.17 21.80 -9.20
N ALA A 192 21.32 22.47 -9.30
CA ALA A 192 21.46 23.71 -10.07
C ALA A 192 21.76 23.44 -11.55
N GLU A 193 22.45 22.34 -11.84
CA GLU A 193 22.89 22.00 -13.19
C GLU A 193 22.52 20.54 -13.53
N TRP A 194 21.79 20.35 -14.61
CA TRP A 194 21.51 19.01 -15.15
C TRP A 194 22.53 18.66 -16.23
N SER A 195 23.24 17.55 -16.08
CA SER A 195 24.19 17.06 -17.08
C SER A 195 23.54 16.00 -17.95
N SER A 196 23.50 16.21 -19.26
CA SER A 196 23.04 15.20 -20.23
C SER A 196 24.09 14.11 -20.49
N THR A 197 25.36 14.38 -20.15
CA THR A 197 26.45 13.41 -20.28
C THR A 197 26.98 13.02 -18.91
N ALA A 198 27.39 11.77 -18.77
CA ALA A 198 28.12 11.30 -17.61
C ALA A 198 29.41 12.10 -17.42
N PHE A 199 29.83 12.20 -16.16
CA PHE A 199 31.08 12.79 -15.74
C PHE A 199 31.71 11.89 -14.67
N ASP A 200 33.03 11.82 -14.66
CA ASP A 200 33.81 10.91 -13.80
C ASP A 200 34.26 11.57 -12.48
N THR A 201 33.91 12.84 -12.28
CA THR A 201 34.20 13.61 -11.08
C THR A 201 33.06 13.52 -10.05
N GLY A 202 33.38 13.78 -8.78
CA GLY A 202 32.39 13.76 -7.72
C GLY A 202 32.04 12.36 -7.22
N PHE A 203 30.76 12.15 -6.91
CA PHE A 203 30.22 10.94 -6.31
C PHE A 203 29.26 10.25 -7.28
N SER A 204 29.33 8.92 -7.38
CA SER A 204 28.42 8.13 -8.20
C SER A 204 27.76 7.02 -7.40
N LEU A 205 26.49 6.73 -7.68
CA LEU A 205 25.75 5.65 -7.04
C LEU A 205 24.90 4.93 -8.08
N LYS A 206 24.87 3.59 -7.98
CA LYS A 206 24.01 2.72 -8.78
C LYS A 206 22.94 2.12 -7.90
N ARG A 207 21.73 1.98 -8.43
CA ARG A 207 20.60 1.32 -7.79
C ARG A 207 19.81 0.52 -8.82
N GLU A 208 19.09 -0.46 -8.31
CA GLU A 208 18.13 -1.27 -9.06
C GLU A 208 16.88 -1.47 -8.21
N LEU A 209 15.74 -1.59 -8.88
CA LEU A 209 14.44 -1.92 -8.31
C LEU A 209 13.69 -2.75 -9.34
N ASP A 210 13.38 -3.99 -8.98
CA ASP A 210 12.80 -4.99 -9.88
C ASP A 210 13.62 -5.11 -11.18
N ASP A 211 13.00 -4.87 -12.34
CA ASP A 211 13.64 -4.94 -13.65
C ASP A 211 14.30 -3.61 -14.10
N HIS A 212 14.26 -2.59 -13.24
CA HIS A 212 14.75 -1.24 -13.54
C HIS A 212 16.06 -0.95 -12.82
N HIS A 213 16.96 -0.26 -13.51
CA HIS A 213 18.23 0.18 -12.95
C HIS A 213 18.53 1.62 -13.36
N TRP A 214 19.25 2.32 -12.49
CA TRP A 214 19.77 3.66 -12.77
C TRP A 214 21.11 3.89 -12.08
N GLN A 215 21.87 4.81 -12.67
CA GLN A 215 23.08 5.36 -12.11
C GLN A 215 22.92 6.87 -12.00
N ILE A 216 23.39 7.43 -10.88
CA ILE A 216 23.57 8.86 -10.74
C ILE A 216 25.06 9.20 -10.65
N ALA A 217 25.41 10.41 -11.09
CA ALA A 217 26.65 11.08 -10.75
C ALA A 217 26.32 12.49 -10.27
N LEU A 218 26.94 12.92 -9.16
CA LEU A 218 26.74 14.23 -8.59
C LEU A 218 28.03 14.86 -8.08
N GLU A 219 28.12 16.17 -8.20
CA GLU A 219 29.19 16.97 -7.61
C GLU A 219 28.64 18.31 -7.15
N LYS A 220 29.28 18.91 -6.14
CA LYS A 220 28.91 20.24 -5.65
C LYS A 220 29.23 21.29 -6.71
N THR A 221 28.27 22.16 -7.04
CA THR A 221 28.55 23.32 -7.90
C THR A 221 29.31 24.38 -7.13
N ALA A 222 30.12 25.17 -7.83
CA ALA A 222 30.72 26.36 -7.22
C ALA A 222 29.61 27.31 -6.72
N ARG A 223 29.85 28.00 -5.60
CA ARG A 223 28.95 29.06 -5.13
C ARG A 223 29.05 30.23 -6.09
N ASP A 224 27.90 30.68 -6.61
CA ASP A 224 27.71 32.10 -6.97
C ASP A 224 27.67 32.96 -5.69
#